data_AF-A0A5C6V3Z3-F1
#
_entry.id   AF-A0A5C6V3Z3-F1
#
_cell.length_a   1.000
_cell.length_b   1.000
_cell.length_c   1.000
_cell.angle_alpha   90.00
_cell.angle_beta   90.00
_cell.angle_gamma   90.00
#
_symmetry.space_group_name_H-M   'P 1'
#
loop_
_entity.id
_entity.type
_entity.pdbx_description
1 polymer ?
#
loop_
_entity_poly.entity_id
_entity_poly.type
_entity_poly.pdbx_seq_one_letter_code
_entity_poly.pdbx_strand_id
1 'polypeptide(L)'
;MEAIRRALPHPDTLARHAGAALTLALRPEDPQVERALVSMLLESDPATREIAARALAHLPGSFEDATLERVIRAADISVQRIQHSGAAPVVMALAWTLRAVARRIPTDAKQEPMPELRALGIVALNLPGQHRPLEVASLELLDTLSLRATEAWPDDQLNRLISIASGDEAKSASHAADILVRIASQGLHALDGAGVNPLLDPQHQRIPLLARSASDAAYQRLSELGDHDDPEVRHAAHDALATLRRRRNDADFIEAYFIPGPSKD
;
A
#
# COMPACT_ATOMS: atom_id res chain seq x y z
N MET A 1 21.52 8.37 25.37
CA MET A 1 20.15 8.57 25.87
C MET A 1 19.90 9.95 26.43
N GLU A 2 20.59 10.39 27.49
CA GLU A 2 20.35 11.71 28.10
C GLU A 2 20.50 12.88 27.11
N ALA A 3 21.50 12.83 26.23
CA ALA A 3 21.68 13.84 25.18
C ALA A 3 20.46 13.96 24.25
N ILE A 4 19.86 12.84 23.85
CA ILE A 4 18.65 12.81 23.01
C ILE A 4 17.46 13.40 23.76
N ARG A 5 17.25 12.97 25.02
CA ARG A 5 16.15 13.45 25.87
C ARG A 5 16.20 14.96 26.10
N ARG A 6 17.39 15.55 26.15
CA ARG A 6 17.57 17.01 26.27
C ARG A 6 17.44 17.73 24.93
N ALA A 7 17.94 17.13 23.85
CA ALA A 7 18.00 17.76 22.54
C ALA A 7 16.62 17.85 21.86
N LEU A 8 15.80 16.80 21.93
CA LEU A 8 14.49 16.77 21.24
C LEU A 8 13.47 17.80 21.73
N PRO A 9 13.31 18.08 23.04
CA PRO A 9 12.41 19.14 23.51
C PRO A 9 13.07 20.53 23.51
N HIS A 10 14.32 20.66 23.07
CA HIS A 10 15.06 21.92 23.15
C HIS A 10 14.40 23.00 22.26
N PRO A 11 14.35 24.28 22.68
CA PRO A 11 13.73 25.35 21.89
C PRO A 11 14.47 25.64 20.57
N ASP A 12 15.78 25.45 20.54
CA ASP A 12 16.58 25.59 19.32
C ASP A 12 16.35 24.41 18.34
N THR A 13 16.05 24.76 17.09
CA THR A 13 15.75 23.80 16.02
C THR A 13 16.96 22.93 15.67
N LEU A 14 18.18 23.48 15.69
CA LEU A 14 19.39 22.70 15.38
C LEU A 14 19.64 21.64 16.44
N ALA A 15 19.45 21.97 17.73
CA ALA A 15 19.49 20.99 18.81
C ALA A 15 18.45 19.87 18.59
N ARG A 16 17.20 20.20 18.22
CA ARG A 16 16.17 19.17 17.94
C ARG A 16 16.57 18.28 16.77
N HIS A 17 17.08 18.87 15.68
CA HIS A 17 17.56 18.13 14.50
C HIS A 17 18.71 17.18 14.85
N ALA A 18 19.67 17.64 15.67
CA ALA A 18 20.76 16.80 16.17
C ALA A 18 20.23 15.65 17.05
N GLY A 19 19.24 15.92 17.91
CA GLY A 19 18.57 14.89 18.72
C GLY A 19 17.88 13.81 17.88
N ALA A 20 17.19 14.21 16.81
CA ALA A 20 16.53 13.29 15.89
C ALA A 20 17.53 12.50 15.03
N ALA A 21 18.63 13.12 14.60
CA ALA A 21 19.72 12.42 13.91
C ALA A 21 20.40 11.37 14.82
N LEU A 22 20.64 11.71 16.09
CA LEU A 22 21.14 10.75 17.08
C LEU A 22 20.15 9.60 17.32
N THR A 23 18.85 9.90 17.33
CA THR A 23 17.79 8.87 17.40
C THR A 23 17.87 7.92 16.21
N LEU A 24 18.01 8.44 14.99
CA LEU A 24 18.15 7.62 13.79
C LEU A 24 19.37 6.68 13.85
N ALA A 25 20.48 7.16 14.41
CA ALA A 25 21.72 6.40 14.53
C ALA A 25 21.66 5.32 15.63
N LEU A 26 21.06 5.65 16.78
CA LEU A 26 21.08 4.79 17.98
C LEU A 26 19.83 3.92 18.12
N ARG A 27 18.73 4.27 17.43
CA ARG A 27 17.43 3.57 17.45
C ARG A 27 16.96 3.19 18.86
N PRO A 28 16.85 4.16 19.77
CA PRO A 28 16.57 3.88 21.17
C PRO A 28 15.14 3.39 21.39
N GLU A 29 14.98 2.40 22.26
CA GLU A 29 13.68 2.00 22.81
C GLU A 29 13.33 2.88 24.01
N ASP A 30 12.85 4.09 23.73
CA ASP A 30 12.50 5.06 24.77
C ASP A 30 11.18 5.79 24.44
N PRO A 31 10.11 5.57 25.22
CA PRO A 31 8.83 6.23 25.01
C PRO A 31 8.90 7.76 25.07
N GLN A 32 9.84 8.34 25.83
CA GLN A 32 10.00 9.79 25.87
C GLN A 32 10.55 10.34 24.56
N VAL A 33 11.47 9.60 23.94
CA VAL A 33 12.03 9.95 22.63
C VAL A 33 10.95 9.88 21.55
N GLU A 34 10.16 8.81 21.54
CA GLU A 34 9.02 8.68 20.62
C GLU A 34 8.03 9.84 20.76
N ARG A 35 7.58 10.15 21.99
CA ARG A 35 6.63 11.24 22.23
C ARG A 35 7.15 12.60 21.76
N ALA A 36 8.46 12.84 21.94
CA ALA A 36 9.08 14.09 21.50
C ALA A 36 9.09 14.18 19.96
N LEU A 37 9.45 13.10 19.26
CA LEU A 37 9.42 13.07 17.80
C LEU A 37 7.99 13.20 17.23
N VAL A 38 7.00 12.56 17.85
CA VAL A 38 5.58 12.70 17.46
C VAL A 38 5.07 14.13 17.69
N SER A 39 5.60 14.83 18.70
CA SER A 39 5.30 16.26 18.88
C SER A 39 5.92 17.11 17.77
N MET A 40 7.15 16.82 17.36
CA MET A 40 7.82 17.49 16.24
C MET A 40 7.10 17.27 14.90
N LEU A 41 6.42 16.14 14.69
CA LEU A 41 5.60 15.88 13.49
C LEU A 41 4.45 16.88 13.28
N LEU A 42 3.99 17.53 14.35
CA LEU A 42 2.89 18.49 14.32
C LEU A 42 3.37 19.95 14.17
N GLU A 43 4.69 20.17 14.13
CA GLU A 43 5.26 21.51 13.96
C GLU A 43 4.97 22.11 12.57
N SER A 44 5.00 23.43 12.48
CA SER A 44 4.74 24.14 11.22
C SER A 44 5.85 23.91 10.19
N ASP A 45 7.11 23.87 10.64
CA ASP A 45 8.28 23.73 9.78
C ASP A 45 8.36 22.33 9.13
N PRO A 46 8.32 22.23 7.79
CA PRO A 46 8.38 20.94 7.12
C PRO A 46 9.72 20.22 7.28
N ALA A 47 10.85 20.92 7.44
CA ALA A 47 12.15 20.27 7.61
C ALA A 47 12.23 19.54 8.96
N THR A 48 11.73 20.18 10.03
CA THR A 48 11.61 19.56 11.35
C THR A 48 10.69 18.33 11.34
N ARG A 49 9.55 18.41 10.65
CA ARG A 49 8.65 17.26 10.48
C ARG A 49 9.32 16.11 9.72
N GLU A 50 10.05 16.40 8.65
CA GLU A 50 10.75 15.38 7.87
C GLU A 50 11.77 14.61 8.70
N ILE A 51 12.63 15.34 9.43
CA ILE A 51 13.65 14.73 10.28
C ILE A 51 13.02 13.90 11.40
N ALA A 52 11.93 14.40 12.02
CA ALA A 52 11.19 13.66 13.04
C ALA A 52 10.56 12.38 12.47
N ALA A 53 9.88 12.46 11.33
CA ALA A 53 9.27 11.33 10.64
C ALA A 53 10.31 10.27 10.26
N ARG A 54 11.47 10.71 9.75
CA ARG A 54 12.56 9.81 9.39
C ARG A 54 13.13 9.10 10.61
N ALA A 55 13.32 9.80 11.73
CA ALA A 55 13.77 9.18 12.97
C ALA A 55 12.74 8.18 13.51
N LEU A 56 11.45 8.53 13.51
CA LEU A 56 10.34 7.63 13.91
C LEU A 56 10.29 6.35 13.06
N ALA A 57 10.52 6.45 11.75
CA ALA A 57 10.50 5.30 10.84
C ALA A 57 11.63 4.27 11.06
N HIS A 58 12.59 4.59 11.92
CA HIS A 58 13.70 3.72 12.28
C HIS A 58 13.70 3.33 13.76
N LEU A 59 12.74 3.82 14.55
CA LEU A 59 12.54 3.33 15.90
C LEU A 59 11.98 1.90 15.86
N PRO A 60 12.45 1.02 16.75
CA PRO A 60 11.90 -0.33 16.89
C PRO A 60 10.54 -0.32 17.62
N GLY A 61 9.86 -1.46 17.60
CA GLY A 61 8.57 -1.67 18.26
C GLY A 61 7.37 -1.09 17.50
N SER A 62 6.17 -1.47 17.95
CA SER A 62 4.91 -0.95 17.44
C SER A 62 4.51 0.34 18.15
N PHE A 63 3.70 1.17 17.50
CA PHE A 63 3.04 2.29 18.15
C PHE A 63 2.06 1.81 19.22
N GLU A 64 1.90 2.59 20.29
CA GLU A 64 0.69 2.54 21.11
C GLU A 64 -0.47 3.20 20.33
N ASP A 65 -1.72 2.78 20.56
CA ASP A 65 -2.89 3.27 19.80
C ASP A 65 -3.00 4.80 19.81
N ALA A 66 -2.86 5.43 20.98
CA ALA A 66 -2.91 6.88 21.12
C ALA A 66 -1.76 7.59 20.37
N THR A 67 -0.60 6.95 20.26
CA THR A 67 0.52 7.48 19.46
C THR A 67 0.22 7.34 17.97
N LEU A 68 -0.31 6.20 17.54
CA LEU A 68 -0.69 5.95 16.16
C LEU A 68 -1.72 6.98 15.67
N GLU A 69 -2.77 7.25 16.45
CA GLU A 69 -3.78 8.28 16.12
C GLU A 69 -3.15 9.67 15.87
N ARG A 70 -2.13 10.03 16.66
CA ARG A 70 -1.42 11.31 16.49
C ARG A 70 -0.57 11.32 15.22
N VAL A 71 0.06 10.20 14.89
CA VAL A 71 0.85 10.04 13.66
C VAL A 71 -0.07 10.09 12.43
N ILE A 72 -1.24 9.43 12.48
CA ILE A 72 -2.27 9.51 11.43
C ILE A 72 -2.70 10.96 11.21
N ARG A 73 -3.03 11.68 12.29
CA ARG A 73 -3.40 13.10 12.23
C ARG A 73 -2.29 13.96 11.60
N ALA A 74 -1.03 13.70 11.92
CA ALA A 74 0.10 14.42 11.32
C ALA A 74 0.24 14.13 9.81
N ALA A 75 -0.06 12.90 9.39
CA ALA A 75 -0.10 12.51 7.99
C ALA A 75 -1.24 13.22 7.25
N ASP A 76 -2.45 13.27 7.82
CA ASP A 76 -3.60 13.98 7.22
C ASP A 76 -3.31 15.47 7.02
N ILE A 77 -2.72 16.13 8.02
CA ILE A 77 -2.28 17.54 7.89
C ILE A 77 -1.28 17.70 6.74
N SER A 78 -0.39 16.72 6.54
CA SER A 78 0.59 16.76 5.45
C SER A 78 -0.04 16.52 4.09
N VAL A 79 -1.00 15.60 3.97
CA VAL A 79 -1.83 15.39 2.77
C VAL A 79 -2.51 16.69 2.36
N GLN A 80 -3.20 17.34 3.31
CA GLN A 80 -3.85 18.63 3.07
C GLN A 80 -2.85 19.66 2.56
N ARG A 81 -1.68 19.81 3.21
CA ARG A 81 -0.66 20.77 2.76
C ARG A 81 -0.13 20.50 1.36
N ILE A 82 0.06 19.23 0.98
CA ILE A 82 0.52 18.85 -0.37
C ILE A 82 -0.52 19.24 -1.43
N GLN A 83 -1.81 19.01 -1.16
CA GLN A 83 -2.88 19.42 -2.07
C GLN A 83 -2.90 20.92 -2.35
N HIS A 84 -2.44 21.76 -1.40
CA HIS A 84 -2.39 23.21 -1.56
C HIS A 84 -1.10 23.73 -2.21
N SER A 85 0.08 23.16 -1.90
CA SER A 85 1.37 23.73 -2.32
C SER A 85 2.39 22.76 -2.93
N GLY A 86 2.21 21.45 -2.79
CA GLY A 86 3.09 20.43 -3.38
C GLY A 86 4.57 20.50 -2.96
N ALA A 87 4.93 21.22 -1.90
CA ALA A 87 6.33 21.48 -1.57
C ALA A 87 7.09 20.18 -1.20
N ALA A 88 8.26 19.96 -1.83
CA ALA A 88 9.05 18.73 -1.68
C ALA A 88 9.36 18.33 -0.21
N PRO A 89 9.68 19.25 0.72
CA PRO A 89 9.87 18.89 2.13
C PRO A 89 8.61 18.34 2.81
N VAL A 90 7.43 18.83 2.42
CA VAL A 90 6.14 18.34 2.95
C VAL A 90 5.88 16.92 2.45
N VAL A 91 6.16 16.67 1.17
CA VAL A 91 6.06 15.35 0.55
C VAL A 91 6.99 14.35 1.23
N MET A 92 8.25 14.74 1.48
CA MET A 92 9.21 13.87 2.14
C MET A 92 8.82 13.57 3.59
N ALA A 93 8.31 14.57 4.32
CA ALA A 93 7.77 14.38 5.66
C ALA A 93 6.58 13.41 5.67
N LEU A 94 5.65 13.50 4.71
CA LEU A 94 4.56 12.55 4.58
C LEU A 94 5.09 11.15 4.25
N ALA A 95 6.00 11.01 3.28
CA ALA A 95 6.58 9.73 2.89
C ALA A 95 7.23 9.02 4.08
N TRP A 96 8.04 9.72 4.88
CA TRP A 96 8.63 9.13 6.09
C TRP A 96 7.60 8.81 7.17
N THR A 97 6.55 9.62 7.30
CA THR A 97 5.44 9.35 8.23
C THR A 97 4.73 8.06 7.86
N LEU A 98 4.39 7.85 6.59
CA LEU A 98 3.76 6.62 6.11
C LEU A 98 4.64 5.39 6.34
N ARG A 99 5.96 5.51 6.12
CA ARG A 99 6.91 4.42 6.45
C ARG A 99 6.96 4.12 7.94
N ALA A 100 6.92 5.15 8.78
CA ALA A 100 6.88 4.96 10.23
C ALA A 100 5.62 4.19 10.63
N VAL A 101 4.47 4.54 10.04
CA VAL A 101 3.23 3.79 10.24
C VAL A 101 3.40 2.35 9.75
N ALA A 102 3.75 2.13 8.48
CA ALA A 102 3.87 0.80 7.87
C ALA A 102 4.71 -0.18 8.71
N ARG A 103 5.84 0.30 9.24
CA ARG A 103 6.79 -0.55 10.00
C ARG A 103 6.36 -0.82 11.43
N ARG A 104 5.41 -0.05 11.97
CA ARG A 104 5.13 0.01 13.41
C ARG A 104 3.64 -0.10 13.71
N ILE A 105 2.81 -0.59 12.78
CA ILE A 105 1.39 -0.85 13.02
C ILE A 105 1.27 -1.94 14.11
N PRO A 106 0.50 -1.71 15.20
CA PRO A 106 0.24 -2.71 16.23
C PRO A 106 -0.21 -4.05 15.65
N THR A 107 0.26 -5.16 16.20
CA THR A 107 -0.12 -6.52 15.76
C THR A 107 -1.38 -7.04 16.44
N ASP A 108 -1.66 -6.60 17.67
CA ASP A 108 -2.71 -7.16 18.54
C ASP A 108 -4.00 -6.30 18.62
N ALA A 109 -4.15 -5.30 17.74
CA ALA A 109 -5.27 -4.36 17.82
C ALA A 109 -6.61 -5.08 17.53
N LYS A 110 -7.38 -5.32 18.59
CA LYS A 110 -8.73 -5.96 18.55
C LYS A 110 -9.77 -5.15 17.76
N GLN A 111 -9.48 -3.87 17.48
CA GLN A 111 -10.29 -2.94 16.71
C GLN A 111 -9.33 -2.19 15.78
N GLU A 112 -9.20 -2.74 14.58
CA GLU A 112 -8.26 -2.33 13.56
C GLU A 112 -8.46 -0.86 13.11
N PRO A 113 -7.46 0.04 13.21
CA PRO A 113 -7.45 1.33 12.49
C PRO A 113 -7.20 1.16 10.98
N MET A 114 -7.40 -0.06 10.45
CA MET A 114 -7.06 -0.47 9.09
C MET A 114 -7.82 0.30 8.01
N PRO A 115 -9.12 0.67 8.17
CA PRO A 115 -9.82 1.44 7.14
C PRO A 115 -9.24 2.85 6.97
N GLU A 116 -8.89 3.52 8.07
CA GLU A 116 -8.33 4.88 8.07
C GLU A 116 -6.91 4.87 7.51
N LEU A 117 -6.08 3.90 7.93
CA LEU A 117 -4.73 3.72 7.39
C LEU A 117 -4.74 3.36 5.91
N ARG A 118 -5.67 2.51 5.48
CA ARG A 118 -5.86 2.19 4.06
C ARG A 118 -6.26 3.45 3.29
N ALA A 119 -7.26 4.19 3.78
CA ALA A 119 -7.69 5.43 3.15
C ALA A 119 -6.53 6.43 3.02
N LEU A 120 -5.73 6.60 4.08
CA LEU A 120 -4.54 7.44 4.07
C LEU A 120 -3.52 6.99 3.00
N GLY A 121 -3.20 5.69 2.94
CA GLY A 121 -2.29 5.14 1.94
C GLY A 121 -2.80 5.34 0.51
N ILE A 122 -4.08 5.13 0.26
CA ILE A 122 -4.72 5.34 -1.05
C ILE A 122 -4.73 6.83 -1.41
N VAL A 123 -5.10 7.71 -0.49
CA VAL A 123 -5.10 9.17 -0.75
C VAL A 123 -3.69 9.65 -1.06
N ALA A 124 -2.69 9.22 -0.28
CA ALA A 124 -1.29 9.58 -0.51
C ALA A 124 -0.77 9.11 -1.88
N LEU A 125 -1.15 7.88 -2.30
CA LEU A 125 -0.79 7.32 -3.61
C LEU A 125 -1.43 8.08 -4.79
N ASN A 126 -2.54 8.78 -4.54
CA ASN A 126 -3.30 9.56 -5.52
C ASN A 126 -2.98 11.06 -5.50
N LEU A 127 -2.07 11.52 -4.64
CA LEU A 127 -1.70 12.93 -4.62
C LEU A 127 -1.05 13.36 -5.95
N PRO A 128 -1.37 14.58 -6.46
CA PRO A 128 -0.84 15.07 -7.71
C PRO A 128 0.66 15.36 -7.61
N GLY A 129 1.38 15.15 -8.72
CA GLY A 129 2.84 15.27 -8.77
C GLY A 129 3.50 13.96 -8.38
N GLN A 130 4.16 13.31 -9.34
CA GLN A 130 4.81 12.02 -9.11
C GLN A 130 6.04 12.19 -8.22
N HIS A 131 5.84 12.09 -6.91
CA HIS A 131 6.92 12.02 -5.97
C HIS A 131 7.21 10.56 -5.64
N ARG A 132 8.19 10.00 -6.35
CA ARG A 132 8.63 8.61 -6.16
C ARG A 132 8.80 8.19 -4.68
N PRO A 133 9.34 9.03 -3.77
CA PRO A 133 9.42 8.67 -2.35
C PRO A 133 8.05 8.41 -1.71
N LEU A 134 7.04 9.18 -2.06
CA LEU A 134 5.68 9.06 -1.54
C LEU A 134 4.97 7.85 -2.12
N GLU A 135 5.15 7.55 -3.41
CA GLU A 135 4.64 6.33 -4.04
C GLU A 135 5.17 5.09 -3.30
N VAL A 136 6.50 4.99 -3.14
CA VAL A 136 7.12 3.85 -2.46
C VAL A 136 6.64 3.73 -1.01
N ALA A 137 6.52 4.85 -0.28
CA ALA A 137 6.04 4.83 1.10
C ALA A 137 4.56 4.43 1.20
N SER A 138 3.74 4.85 0.24
CA SER A 138 2.32 4.47 0.16
C SER A 138 2.18 2.99 -0.15
N LEU A 139 2.96 2.46 -1.09
CA LEU A 139 3.01 1.02 -1.39
C LEU A 139 3.48 0.21 -0.17
N GLU A 140 4.51 0.65 0.56
CA GLU A 140 4.99 -0.01 1.79
C GLU A 140 3.88 -0.10 2.87
N LEU A 141 3.10 0.97 3.05
CA LEU A 141 1.94 0.96 3.94
C LEU A 141 0.84 0.01 3.45
N LEU A 142 0.42 0.15 2.20
CA LEU A 142 -0.65 -0.67 1.63
C LEU A 142 -0.29 -2.16 1.58
N ASP A 143 0.99 -2.48 1.34
CA ASP A 143 1.52 -3.84 1.42
C ASP A 143 1.37 -4.44 2.82
N THR A 144 1.81 -3.70 3.84
CA THR A 144 1.63 -4.11 5.24
C THR A 144 0.16 -4.35 5.58
N LEU A 145 -0.73 -3.47 5.11
CA LEU A 145 -2.17 -3.61 5.34
C LEU A 145 -2.76 -4.80 4.56
N SER A 146 -2.28 -5.05 3.35
CA SER A 146 -2.75 -6.15 2.49
C SER A 146 -2.45 -7.54 3.07
N LEU A 147 -1.36 -7.67 3.85
CA LEU A 147 -1.01 -8.92 4.53
C LEU A 147 -2.00 -9.28 5.66
N ARG A 148 -2.76 -8.31 6.15
CA ARG A 148 -3.73 -8.47 7.24
C ARG A 148 -5.18 -8.43 6.73
N ALA A 149 -5.39 -8.18 5.44
CA ALA A 149 -6.71 -8.07 4.86
C ALA A 149 -7.42 -9.44 4.89
N THR A 150 -8.56 -9.51 5.56
CA THR A 150 -9.43 -10.70 5.57
C THR A 150 -10.42 -10.72 4.41
N GLU A 151 -10.66 -9.56 3.80
CA GLU A 151 -11.61 -9.37 2.72
C GLU A 151 -10.97 -8.58 1.56
N ALA A 152 -11.56 -8.72 0.37
CA ALA A 152 -11.17 -7.92 -0.78
C ALA A 152 -11.40 -6.44 -0.51
N TRP A 153 -10.53 -5.59 -1.05
CA TRP A 153 -10.71 -4.15 -0.97
C TRP A 153 -11.69 -3.65 -2.05
N PRO A 154 -12.37 -2.52 -1.80
CA PRO A 154 -13.28 -1.93 -2.79
C PRO A 154 -12.58 -1.63 -4.12
N ASP A 155 -13.18 -2.03 -5.23
CA ASP A 155 -12.60 -1.94 -6.57
C ASP A 155 -12.23 -0.50 -6.97
N ASP A 156 -13.00 0.50 -6.51
CA ASP A 156 -12.76 1.92 -6.77
C ASP A 156 -11.43 2.42 -6.19
N GLN A 157 -10.93 1.76 -5.14
CA GLN A 157 -9.65 2.07 -4.50
C GLN A 157 -8.45 1.46 -5.24
N LEU A 158 -8.69 0.51 -6.16
CA LEU A 158 -7.62 -0.28 -6.79
C LEU A 158 -7.05 0.37 -8.05
N ASN A 159 -7.77 1.33 -8.64
CA ASN A 159 -7.43 1.96 -9.92
C ASN A 159 -5.97 2.45 -9.99
N ARG A 160 -5.48 3.09 -8.90
CA ARG A 160 -4.11 3.60 -8.87
C ARG A 160 -3.06 2.49 -8.76
N LEU A 161 -3.33 1.45 -7.97
CA LEU A 161 -2.46 0.27 -7.89
C LEU A 161 -2.39 -0.46 -9.23
N ILE A 162 -3.53 -0.61 -9.91
CA ILE A 162 -3.61 -1.21 -11.26
C ILE A 162 -2.79 -0.38 -12.26
N SER A 163 -2.93 0.95 -12.22
CA SER A 163 -2.14 1.85 -13.06
C SER A 163 -0.63 1.71 -12.82
N ILE A 164 -0.20 1.54 -11.56
CA ILE A 164 1.22 1.35 -11.20
C ILE A 164 1.70 -0.04 -11.65
N ALA A 165 0.90 -1.09 -11.40
CA ALA A 165 1.20 -2.46 -11.83
C ALA A 165 1.28 -2.60 -13.35
N SER A 166 0.58 -1.75 -14.10
CA SER A 166 0.63 -1.68 -15.58
C SER A 166 1.77 -0.79 -16.10
N GLY A 167 2.54 -0.15 -15.21
CA GLY A 167 3.58 0.81 -15.55
C GLY A 167 4.89 0.19 -16.02
N ASP A 168 5.85 1.05 -16.36
CA ASP A 168 7.17 0.71 -16.89
C ASP A 168 8.26 0.56 -15.81
N GLU A 169 7.99 0.97 -14.57
CA GLU A 169 8.93 0.86 -13.48
C GLU A 169 8.75 -0.47 -12.74
N ALA A 170 9.68 -1.40 -12.96
CA ALA A 170 9.56 -2.79 -12.56
C ALA A 170 9.34 -2.99 -11.05
N LYS A 171 9.98 -2.21 -10.17
CA LYS A 171 9.90 -2.42 -8.72
C LYS A 171 8.53 -2.04 -8.16
N SER A 172 8.02 -0.87 -8.51
CA SER A 172 6.69 -0.42 -8.11
C SER A 172 5.62 -1.24 -8.81
N ALA A 173 5.81 -1.61 -10.08
CA ALA A 173 4.86 -2.46 -10.77
C ALA A 173 4.71 -3.81 -10.06
N SER A 174 5.85 -4.45 -9.73
CA SER A 174 5.91 -5.70 -8.97
C SER A 174 5.28 -5.56 -7.59
N HIS A 175 5.64 -4.51 -6.83
CA HIS A 175 5.08 -4.28 -5.49
C HIS A 175 3.57 -4.03 -5.52
N ALA A 176 3.07 -3.24 -6.47
CA ALA A 176 1.65 -3.02 -6.65
C ALA A 176 0.91 -4.30 -7.09
N ALA A 177 1.52 -5.11 -7.95
CA ALA A 177 0.98 -6.40 -8.38
C ALA A 177 0.83 -7.36 -7.19
N ASP A 178 1.84 -7.48 -6.33
CA ASP A 178 1.77 -8.33 -5.13
C ASP A 178 0.63 -7.93 -4.19
N ILE A 179 0.43 -6.61 -4.02
CA ILE A 179 -0.70 -6.08 -3.26
C ILE A 179 -2.01 -6.53 -3.91
N LEU A 180 -2.21 -6.24 -5.20
CA LEU A 180 -3.42 -6.58 -5.95
C LEU A 180 -3.73 -8.08 -5.92
N VAL A 181 -2.71 -8.94 -6.06
CA VAL A 181 -2.88 -10.40 -5.97
C VAL A 181 -3.44 -10.83 -4.62
N ARG A 182 -3.17 -10.11 -3.53
CA ARG A 182 -3.74 -10.43 -2.21
C ARG A 182 -5.18 -9.90 -2.06
N ILE A 183 -5.44 -8.66 -2.47
CA ILE A 183 -6.64 -7.90 -2.05
C ILE A 183 -7.68 -7.67 -3.13
N ALA A 184 -7.38 -7.91 -4.41
CA ALA A 184 -8.33 -7.65 -5.48
C ALA A 184 -9.47 -8.68 -5.47
N SER A 185 -10.70 -8.23 -5.69
CA SER A 185 -11.86 -9.11 -5.84
C SER A 185 -11.70 -10.03 -7.06
N GLN A 186 -12.47 -11.13 -7.06
CA GLN A 186 -12.61 -11.95 -8.26
C GLN A 186 -13.58 -11.27 -9.23
N GLY A 187 -13.25 -11.28 -10.51
CA GLY A 187 -14.07 -10.72 -11.58
C GLY A 187 -13.78 -9.26 -11.93
N LEU A 188 -12.72 -8.67 -11.37
CA LEU A 188 -12.36 -7.28 -11.67
C LEU A 188 -11.69 -7.17 -13.05
N HIS A 189 -12.45 -6.67 -14.04
CA HIS A 189 -12.00 -6.58 -15.44
C HIS A 189 -10.68 -5.81 -15.63
N ALA A 190 -10.43 -4.77 -14.83
CA ALA A 190 -9.26 -3.91 -14.99
C ALA A 190 -7.91 -4.59 -14.67
N LEU A 191 -7.90 -5.81 -14.11
CA LEU A 191 -6.67 -6.52 -13.71
C LEU A 191 -5.85 -7.07 -14.87
N ASP A 192 -6.50 -7.57 -15.92
CA ASP A 192 -6.41 -6.84 -17.16
C ASP A 192 -5.05 -6.31 -17.63
N GLY A 193 -4.98 -4.98 -17.67
CA GLY A 193 -3.80 -4.18 -17.99
C GLY A 193 -2.57 -4.46 -17.12
N ALA A 194 -2.74 -4.92 -15.88
CA ALA A 194 -1.61 -5.28 -15.04
C ALA A 194 -1.04 -6.65 -15.41
N GLY A 195 -1.91 -7.65 -15.65
CA GLY A 195 -1.50 -9.02 -15.99
C GLY A 195 -0.73 -9.16 -17.31
N VAL A 196 -0.75 -8.11 -18.13
CA VAL A 196 -0.08 -8.06 -19.43
C VAL A 196 1.30 -7.42 -19.38
N ASN A 197 1.67 -6.86 -18.24
CA ASN A 197 2.95 -6.20 -18.06
C ASN A 197 4.09 -7.25 -18.13
N PRO A 198 5.00 -7.15 -19.11
CA PRO A 198 6.09 -8.12 -19.29
C PRO A 198 7.17 -8.03 -18.20
N LEU A 199 7.18 -6.96 -17.41
CA LEU A 199 8.11 -6.78 -16.29
C LEU A 199 7.71 -7.58 -15.04
N LEU A 200 6.48 -8.10 -15.01
CA LEU A 200 5.95 -8.86 -13.88
C LEU A 200 6.26 -10.34 -14.04
N ASP A 201 6.43 -11.01 -12.90
CA ASP A 201 6.66 -12.44 -12.85
C ASP A 201 5.42 -13.20 -13.39
N PRO A 202 5.58 -14.09 -14.38
CA PRO A 202 4.45 -14.81 -14.94
C PRO A 202 3.67 -15.63 -13.91
N GLN A 203 4.36 -16.34 -13.01
CA GLN A 203 3.75 -17.31 -12.10
C GLN A 203 3.13 -16.62 -10.88
N HIS A 204 3.84 -15.67 -10.29
CA HIS A 204 3.47 -15.06 -9.02
C HIS A 204 2.56 -13.84 -9.18
N GLN A 205 2.60 -13.19 -10.35
CA GLN A 205 1.92 -11.91 -10.55
C GLN A 205 0.97 -11.96 -11.74
N ARG A 206 1.47 -12.21 -12.95
CA ARG A 206 0.65 -12.10 -14.17
C ARG A 206 -0.49 -13.11 -14.20
N ILE A 207 -0.19 -14.40 -14.03
CA ILE A 207 -1.21 -15.45 -14.05
C ILE A 207 -2.26 -15.23 -12.95
N PRO A 208 -1.89 -14.96 -11.68
CA PRO A 208 -2.86 -14.64 -10.63
C PRO A 208 -3.74 -13.42 -10.93
N LEU A 209 -3.19 -12.34 -11.49
CA LEU A 209 -3.96 -11.15 -11.87
C LEU A 209 -4.94 -11.45 -13.01
N LEU A 210 -4.48 -12.15 -14.06
CA LEU A 210 -5.33 -12.55 -15.18
C LEU A 210 -6.43 -13.53 -14.72
N ALA A 211 -6.11 -14.46 -13.83
CA ALA A 211 -7.06 -15.43 -13.27
C ALA A 211 -8.15 -14.77 -12.41
N ARG A 212 -7.88 -13.57 -11.89
CA ARG A 212 -8.86 -12.76 -11.14
C ARG A 212 -9.69 -11.85 -12.05
N SER A 213 -9.25 -11.58 -13.27
CA SER A 213 -10.02 -10.80 -14.23
C SER A 213 -11.20 -11.61 -14.80
N ALA A 214 -12.35 -10.97 -14.98
CA ALA A 214 -13.48 -11.51 -15.75
C ALA A 214 -13.44 -11.13 -17.24
N SER A 215 -12.38 -10.45 -17.72
CA SER A 215 -12.31 -10.06 -19.13
C SER A 215 -11.99 -11.25 -20.04
N ASP A 216 -12.65 -11.30 -21.21
CA ASP A 216 -12.31 -12.27 -22.26
C ASP A 216 -10.85 -12.10 -22.72
N ALA A 217 -10.34 -10.86 -22.69
CA ALA A 217 -8.94 -10.57 -22.97
C ALA A 217 -8.00 -11.29 -21.99
N ALA A 218 -8.31 -11.31 -20.69
CA ALA A 218 -7.51 -12.04 -19.72
C ALA A 218 -7.55 -13.57 -19.94
N TYR A 219 -8.70 -14.11 -20.35
CA TYR A 219 -8.81 -15.52 -20.72
C TYR A 219 -7.91 -15.87 -21.91
N GLN A 220 -7.92 -15.05 -22.97
CA GLN A 220 -7.05 -15.26 -24.13
C GLN A 220 -5.57 -15.20 -23.75
N ARG A 221 -5.17 -14.22 -22.93
CA ARG A 221 -3.79 -14.07 -22.44
C ARG A 221 -3.33 -15.28 -21.62
N LEU A 222 -4.21 -15.83 -20.79
CA LEU A 222 -3.92 -17.07 -20.06
C LEU A 222 -3.77 -18.27 -21.01
N SER A 223 -4.57 -18.33 -22.08
CA SER A 223 -4.42 -19.35 -23.12
C SER A 223 -3.06 -19.25 -23.82
N GLU A 224 -2.62 -18.04 -24.18
CA GLU A 224 -1.28 -17.80 -24.76
C GLU A 224 -0.16 -18.23 -23.81
N LEU A 225 -0.31 -17.98 -22.50
CA LEU A 225 0.63 -18.45 -21.48
C LEU A 225 0.63 -19.97 -21.30
N GLY A 226 -0.45 -20.65 -21.71
CA GLY A 226 -0.52 -22.13 -21.75
C GLY A 226 0.45 -22.76 -22.76
N ASP A 227 0.90 -21.99 -23.75
CA ASP A 227 1.86 -22.40 -24.78
C ASP A 227 3.29 -21.88 -24.52
N HIS A 228 3.54 -21.28 -23.35
CA HIS A 228 4.85 -20.70 -22.98
C HIS A 228 5.98 -21.74 -22.97
N ASP A 229 7.24 -21.35 -23.24
CA ASP A 229 8.35 -22.32 -23.30
C ASP A 229 8.68 -22.97 -21.94
N ASP A 230 8.51 -22.21 -20.86
CA ASP A 230 8.71 -22.66 -19.48
C ASP A 230 7.56 -23.59 -19.00
N PRO A 231 7.85 -24.85 -18.61
CA PRO A 231 6.85 -25.80 -18.14
C PRO A 231 6.09 -25.33 -16.90
N GLU A 232 6.73 -24.61 -15.99
CA GLU A 232 6.07 -24.15 -14.76
C GLU A 232 5.03 -23.08 -15.07
N VAL A 233 5.37 -22.14 -15.96
CA VAL A 233 4.44 -21.10 -16.44
C VAL A 233 3.24 -21.73 -17.16
N ARG A 234 3.48 -22.70 -18.06
CA ARG A 234 2.39 -23.42 -18.74
C ARG A 234 1.46 -24.11 -17.76
N HIS A 235 2.02 -24.80 -16.76
CA HIS A 235 1.22 -25.53 -15.78
C HIS A 235 0.35 -24.57 -14.96
N ALA A 236 0.93 -23.49 -14.45
CA ALA A 236 0.20 -22.46 -13.72
C ALA A 236 -0.92 -21.82 -14.57
N ALA A 237 -0.67 -21.57 -15.87
CA ALA A 237 -1.67 -21.02 -16.77
C ALA A 237 -2.84 -21.99 -17.02
N HIS A 238 -2.55 -23.28 -17.22
CA HIS A 238 -3.58 -24.31 -17.36
C HIS A 238 -4.43 -24.47 -16.09
N ASP A 239 -3.81 -24.44 -14.91
CA ASP A 239 -4.52 -24.52 -13.63
C ASP A 239 -5.45 -23.31 -13.42
N ALA A 240 -4.98 -22.11 -13.78
CA ALA A 240 -5.77 -20.89 -13.76
C ALA A 240 -6.97 -20.97 -14.73
N LEU A 241 -6.76 -21.44 -15.96
CA LEU A 241 -7.83 -21.64 -16.95
C LEU A 241 -8.86 -22.67 -16.49
N ALA A 242 -8.42 -23.79 -15.89
CA ALA A 242 -9.31 -24.79 -15.35
C ALA A 242 -10.19 -24.22 -14.23
N THR A 243 -9.60 -23.40 -13.35
CA THR A 243 -10.32 -22.71 -12.26
C THR A 243 -11.33 -21.70 -12.79
N LEU A 244 -10.98 -20.93 -13.84
CA LEU A 244 -11.90 -20.00 -14.50
C LEU A 244 -13.08 -20.72 -15.15
N ARG A 245 -12.84 -21.82 -15.88
CA ARG A 245 -13.90 -22.60 -16.53
C ARG A 245 -14.91 -23.16 -15.54
N ARG A 246 -14.44 -23.69 -14.41
CA ARG A 246 -15.34 -24.18 -13.34
C ARG A 246 -16.24 -23.07 -12.82
N ARG A 247 -15.67 -21.91 -12.49
CA ARG A 247 -16.43 -20.75 -11.99
C ARG A 247 -17.46 -20.23 -12.99
N ARG A 248 -17.10 -20.17 -14.28
CA ARG A 248 -18.03 -19.75 -15.33
C ARG A 248 -19.19 -20.73 -15.47
N ASN A 249 -18.90 -22.03 -15.48
CA ASN A 249 -19.94 -23.06 -15.53
C ASN A 249 -20.86 -23.02 -14.30
N ASP A 250 -20.31 -22.77 -13.11
CA ASP A 250 -21.11 -22.62 -11.87
C ASP A 250 -22.00 -21.37 -11.93
N ALA A 251 -21.50 -20.25 -12.47
CA ALA A 251 -22.28 -19.03 -12.67
C ALA A 251 -23.42 -19.25 -13.68
N ASP A 252 -23.11 -19.86 -14.84
CA ASP A 252 -24.10 -20.20 -15.87
C ASP A 252 -25.19 -21.14 -15.30
N PHE A 253 -24.80 -22.09 -14.44
CA PHE A 253 -25.73 -22.96 -13.72
C PHE A 253 -26.64 -22.18 -12.76
N ILE A 254 -26.09 -21.25 -11.97
CA ILE A 254 -26.87 -20.44 -11.04
C ILE A 254 -27.88 -19.55 -11.80
N GLU A 255 -27.45 -18.88 -12.87
CA GLU A 255 -28.32 -18.03 -13.68
C GLU A 255 -29.48 -18.82 -14.29
N ALA A 256 -29.21 -20.01 -14.84
CA ALA A 256 -30.22 -20.85 -15.47
C ALA A 256 -31.29 -21.39 -14.50
N TYR A 257 -30.96 -21.57 -13.21
CA TYR A 257 -31.85 -22.18 -12.22
C TYR A 257 -32.56 -21.19 -11.29
N PHE A 258 -31.99 -20.01 -11.06
CA PHE A 258 -32.50 -19.06 -10.05
C PHE A 258 -32.99 -17.72 -10.60
N ILE A 259 -32.69 -17.40 -11.87
CA ILE A 259 -33.28 -16.23 -12.54
C ILE A 259 -34.44 -16.74 -13.41
N PRO A 260 -35.71 -16.41 -13.10
CA PRO A 260 -36.82 -16.82 -13.95
C PRO A 260 -36.61 -16.24 -15.35
N GLY A 261 -36.53 -17.11 -16.36
CA GLY A 261 -36.55 -16.68 -17.75
C GLY A 261 -37.81 -15.84 -18.03
N PRO A 262 -37.78 -14.95 -19.03
CA PRO A 262 -38.94 -14.13 -19.38
C PRO A 262 -40.16 -15.03 -19.60
N SER A 263 -41.31 -14.67 -19.01
CA SER A 263 -42.55 -15.41 -19.25
C SER A 263 -42.82 -15.40 -20.74
N LYS A 264 -42.90 -16.60 -21.32
CA LYS A 264 -43.34 -16.77 -22.70
C LYS A 264 -44.84 -16.52 -22.72
N ASP A 265 -45.23 -15.27 -22.98
CA ASP A 265 -46.56 -14.92 -23.46
C ASP A 265 -46.61 -15.03 -24.99
#